data_AF-A0A136KUC1-F1
#
_entry.id   AF-A0A136KUC1-F1
#
_cell.length_a   1.000
_cell.length_b   1.000
_cell.length_c   1.000
_cell.angle_alpha   90.00
_cell.angle_beta   90.00
_cell.angle_gamma   90.00
#
_symmetry.space_group_name_H-M   'P 1'
#
loop_
_entity.id
_entity.type
_entity.pdbx_description
1 polymer ?
#
loop_
_entity_poly.entity_id
_entity_poly.type
_entity_poly.pdbx_seq_one_letter_code
_entity_poly.pdbx_strand_id
1 'polypeptide(L)'
;MHEIAHQWWYSLVGNDSALEPWLDEALATYSERIFYENNYPANISWWWQFRVNYFDPTGYVDTNIYNGGSFRLYTNAVYFQGALFLDELRERMGYGNFSKFLKEYATRYAYGYATAYDFFNLQREIVDVNISDLFNTYFLSEY
;
A
#
# COMPACT_ATOMS: atom_id res chain seq x y z
N MET A 1 6.87 12.06 7.07
CA MET A 1 7.00 10.59 7.08
C MET A 1 6.80 10.01 5.69
N HIS A 2 5.73 10.38 4.96
CA HIS A 2 5.51 10.00 3.55
C HIS A 2 6.78 10.03 2.67
N GLU A 3 7.35 11.23 2.51
CA GLU A 3 8.53 11.45 1.66
C GLU A 3 9.79 10.71 2.12
N ILE A 4 9.86 10.37 3.41
CA ILE A 4 10.95 9.57 3.97
C ILE A 4 10.73 8.09 3.64
N ALA A 5 9.48 7.61 3.69
CA ALA A 5 9.16 6.25 3.28
C ALA A 5 9.48 6.02 1.80
N HIS A 6 9.39 7.07 0.97
CA HIS A 6 9.82 7.00 -0.43
C HIS A 6 11.31 6.72 -0.65
N GLN A 7 12.15 6.80 0.39
CA GLN A 7 13.53 6.30 0.31
C GLN A 7 13.56 4.77 0.10
N TRP A 8 12.54 4.04 0.56
CA TRP A 8 12.35 2.61 0.28
C TRP A 8 11.46 2.39 -0.93
N TRP A 9 10.29 3.02 -0.96
CA TRP A 9 9.27 2.81 -1.98
C TRP A 9 9.40 3.87 -3.07
N TYR A 10 9.63 3.47 -4.32
CA TYR A 10 10.13 4.27 -5.44
C TYR A 10 11.66 4.42 -5.51
N SER A 11 12.33 4.93 -4.47
CA SER A 11 13.78 5.21 -4.60
C SER A 11 14.66 3.96 -4.55
N LEU A 12 14.41 3.04 -3.60
CA LEU A 12 15.13 1.78 -3.51
C LEU A 12 14.45 0.70 -4.34
N VAL A 13 13.12 0.58 -4.25
CA VAL A 13 12.29 -0.31 -5.07
C VAL A 13 11.46 0.55 -6.00
N GLY A 14 11.83 0.62 -7.27
CA GLY A 14 11.07 1.36 -8.28
C GLY A 14 9.77 0.65 -8.68
N ASN A 15 8.86 1.41 -9.27
CA ASN A 15 7.64 0.95 -9.94
C ASN A 15 7.35 1.86 -11.14
N ASP A 16 6.44 1.46 -12.01
CA ASP A 16 5.89 2.38 -13.02
C ASP A 16 4.89 3.31 -12.32
N SER A 17 5.34 4.51 -11.96
CA SER A 17 4.48 5.48 -11.25
C SER A 17 3.37 6.08 -12.11
N ALA A 18 3.35 5.80 -13.42
CA ALA A 18 2.21 6.17 -14.25
C ALA A 18 1.13 5.09 -14.20
N LEU A 19 1.51 3.81 -14.28
CA LEU A 19 0.59 2.68 -14.41
C LEU A 19 0.23 2.00 -13.09
N GLU A 20 1.18 1.89 -12.17
CA GLU A 20 1.02 1.23 -10.86
C GLU A 20 1.46 2.15 -9.70
N PRO A 21 0.92 3.38 -9.59
CA PRO A 21 1.35 4.37 -8.58
C PRO A 21 1.01 3.97 -7.13
N TRP A 22 0.20 2.94 -6.92
CA TRP A 22 -0.13 2.50 -5.56
C TRP A 22 1.06 1.78 -4.89
N LEU A 23 1.96 1.20 -5.68
CA LEU A 23 3.10 0.43 -5.14
C LEU A 23 4.04 1.31 -4.33
N ASP A 24 4.21 2.58 -4.69
CA ASP A 24 4.96 3.55 -3.90
C ASP A 24 4.05 4.35 -2.96
N GLU A 25 2.95 4.89 -3.46
CA GLU A 25 2.14 5.86 -2.70
C GLU A 25 1.34 5.23 -1.55
N ALA A 26 0.79 4.03 -1.75
CA ALA A 26 0.09 3.33 -0.68
C ALA A 26 1.08 2.82 0.38
N LEU A 27 2.23 2.27 -0.04
CA LEU A 27 3.27 1.82 0.88
C LEU A 27 3.86 2.99 1.69
N ALA A 28 4.06 4.16 1.07
CA ALA A 28 4.52 5.36 1.77
C ALA A 28 3.47 5.85 2.78
N THR A 29 2.19 5.91 2.38
CA THR A 29 1.07 6.27 3.27
C THR A 29 0.98 5.29 4.45
N TYR A 30 1.08 3.98 4.19
CA TYR A 30 0.97 2.95 5.21
C TYR A 30 2.19 2.91 6.14
N SER A 31 3.36 3.32 5.65
CA SER A 31 4.55 3.50 6.48
C SER A 31 4.36 4.61 7.52
N GLU A 32 3.55 5.64 7.24
CA GLU A 32 3.15 6.62 8.26
C GLU A 32 2.34 5.96 9.38
N ARG A 33 1.38 5.10 9.04
CA ARG A 33 0.59 4.33 10.02
C ARG A 33 1.50 3.52 10.95
N ILE A 34 2.44 2.77 10.37
CA ILE A 34 3.41 1.95 11.13
C ILE A 34 4.28 2.85 12.03
N PHE A 35 4.67 4.04 11.55
CA PHE A 35 5.42 4.99 12.36
C PHE A 35 4.61 5.48 13.57
N TYR A 36 3.34 5.86 13.38
CA TYR A 36 2.46 6.27 14.48
C TYR A 36 2.19 5.11 15.45
N GLU A 37 1.95 3.91 14.96
CA GLU A 37 1.75 2.72 15.79
C GLU A 37 2.95 2.47 16.72
N ASN A 38 4.16 2.64 16.22
CA ASN A 38 5.39 2.36 16.98
C ASN A 38 5.84 3.50 17.89
N ASN A 39 5.59 4.77 17.53
CA ASN A 39 6.16 5.93 18.22
C ASN A 39 5.12 6.76 18.98
N TYR A 40 3.86 6.74 18.52
CA TYR A 40 2.76 7.55 19.05
C TYR A 40 1.45 6.72 19.12
N PRO A 41 1.44 5.56 19.81
CA PRO A 41 0.30 4.64 19.80
C PRO A 41 -1.00 5.27 20.31
N ALA A 42 -0.92 6.26 21.21
CA ALA A 42 -2.10 7.00 21.69
C ALA A 42 -2.78 7.84 20.59
N ASN A 43 -2.08 8.15 19.50
CA ASN A 43 -2.56 9.00 18.42
C ASN A 43 -2.96 8.22 17.16
N ILE A 44 -2.71 6.90 17.09
CA ILE A 44 -2.92 6.13 15.86
C ILE A 44 -4.36 6.20 15.36
N SER A 45 -5.35 6.06 16.25
CA SER A 45 -6.77 6.09 15.86
C SER A 45 -7.18 7.47 15.33
N TRP A 46 -6.71 8.55 15.98
CA TRP A 46 -6.95 9.91 15.50
C TRP A 46 -6.28 10.14 14.15
N TRP A 47 -5.03 9.72 13.99
CA TRP A 47 -4.27 9.90 12.77
C TRP A 47 -4.90 9.12 11.61
N TRP A 48 -5.30 7.86 11.83
CA TRP A 48 -5.99 7.05 10.83
C TRP A 48 -7.30 7.71 10.38
N GLN A 49 -8.08 8.20 11.35
CA GLN A 49 -9.33 8.89 11.05
C GLN A 49 -9.09 10.16 10.23
N PHE A 50 -8.11 10.98 10.61
CA PHE A 50 -7.83 12.25 9.95
C PHE A 50 -7.19 12.07 8.57
N ARG A 51 -6.21 11.17 8.45
CA ARG A 51 -5.41 11.00 7.22
C ARG A 51 -6.11 10.15 6.18
N VAL A 52 -6.75 9.05 6.59
CA VAL A 52 -7.31 8.05 5.68
C VAL A 52 -8.82 8.20 5.58
N ASN A 53 -9.55 8.12 6.70
CA ASN A 53 -11.02 8.02 6.66
C ASN A 53 -11.75 9.37 6.48
N TYR A 54 -11.11 10.51 6.75
CA TYR A 54 -11.77 11.81 6.79
C TYR A 54 -12.48 12.18 5.48
N PHE A 55 -11.94 11.73 4.35
CA PHE A 55 -12.48 12.01 3.02
C PHE A 55 -13.40 10.93 2.47
N ASP A 56 -13.73 9.91 3.27
CA ASP A 56 -14.50 8.73 2.85
C ASP A 56 -13.99 8.19 1.49
N PRO A 57 -12.73 7.72 1.47
CA PRO A 57 -12.04 7.45 0.22
C PRO A 57 -12.75 6.36 -0.55
N THR A 58 -12.83 6.50 -1.87
CA THR A 58 -13.45 5.55 -2.79
C THR A 58 -12.60 5.45 -4.06
N GLY A 59 -12.89 4.44 -4.88
CA GLY A 59 -12.14 4.13 -6.09
C GLY A 59 -11.28 2.88 -5.93
N TYR A 60 -10.54 2.55 -6.98
CA TYR A 60 -9.75 1.33 -7.05
C TYR A 60 -8.26 1.61 -6.89
N VAL A 61 -7.57 0.77 -6.14
CA VAL A 61 -6.15 0.93 -5.79
C VAL A 61 -5.25 0.93 -7.04
N ASP A 62 -5.58 0.13 -8.05
CA ASP A 62 -4.88 0.08 -9.35
C ASP A 62 -5.27 1.20 -10.32
N THR A 63 -5.81 2.32 -9.82
CA THR A 63 -6.06 3.51 -10.63
C THR A 63 -4.74 4.13 -11.10
N ASN A 64 -4.50 4.10 -12.42
CA ASN A 64 -3.37 4.78 -13.03
C ASN A 64 -3.60 6.30 -13.18
N ILE A 65 -2.55 7.05 -13.50
CA ILE A 65 -2.61 8.53 -13.59
C ILE A 65 -3.54 9.04 -14.70
N TYR A 66 -3.83 8.21 -15.72
CA TYR A 66 -4.69 8.58 -16.85
C TYR A 66 -6.17 8.43 -16.53
N ASN A 67 -6.51 7.58 -15.57
CA ASN A 67 -7.88 7.24 -15.19
C ASN A 67 -8.28 7.80 -13.81
N GLY A 68 -7.39 8.52 -13.12
CA GLY A 68 -7.61 9.06 -11.77
C GLY A 68 -8.65 10.17 -11.66
N GLY A 69 -9.13 10.71 -12.77
CA GLY A 69 -10.10 11.81 -12.77
C GLY A 69 -9.51 13.09 -12.17
N SER A 70 -10.04 13.53 -11.02
CA SER A 70 -9.47 14.69 -10.31
C SER A 70 -8.35 14.25 -9.37
N PHE A 71 -7.46 15.17 -9.01
CA PHE A 71 -6.40 14.90 -8.02
C PHE A 71 -6.95 14.29 -6.72
N ARG A 72 -8.11 14.77 -6.24
CA ARG A 72 -8.75 14.21 -5.03
C ARG A 72 -9.21 12.76 -5.23
N LEU A 73 -9.84 12.45 -6.36
CA LEU A 73 -10.31 11.09 -6.63
C LEU A 73 -9.13 10.13 -6.77
N TYR A 74 -8.09 10.55 -7.50
CA TYR A 74 -6.83 9.84 -7.59
C TYR A 74 -6.19 9.59 -6.22
N THR A 75 -6.04 10.62 -5.37
CA THR A 75 -5.46 10.46 -4.04
C THR A 75 -6.30 9.50 -3.18
N ASN A 76 -7.62 9.63 -3.21
CA ASN A 76 -8.51 8.75 -2.46
C ASN A 76 -8.34 7.28 -2.88
N ALA A 77 -8.25 7.00 -4.18
CA ALA A 77 -8.10 5.65 -4.72
C ALA A 77 -6.70 5.06 -4.50
N VAL A 78 -5.64 5.79 -4.87
CA VAL A 78 -4.28 5.26 -4.86
C VAL A 78 -3.70 5.22 -3.44
N TYR A 79 -3.91 6.26 -2.64
CA TYR A 79 -3.24 6.41 -1.34
C TYR A 79 -4.09 5.83 -0.23
N PHE A 80 -5.35 6.25 -0.13
CA PHE A 80 -6.17 5.97 1.06
C PHE A 80 -6.90 4.64 0.97
N GLN A 81 -7.52 4.32 -0.18
CA GLN A 81 -7.98 2.96 -0.46
C GLN A 81 -6.79 1.97 -0.46
N GLY A 82 -5.64 2.38 -1.00
CA GLY A 82 -4.40 1.59 -0.91
C GLY A 82 -3.94 1.33 0.53
N ALA A 83 -4.02 2.32 1.42
CA ALA A 83 -3.70 2.15 2.83
C ALA A 83 -4.69 1.24 3.56
N LEU A 84 -5.99 1.32 3.25
CA LEU A 84 -7.03 0.42 3.79
C LEU A 84 -6.77 -1.03 3.36
N PHE A 85 -6.50 -1.24 2.06
CA PHE A 85 -6.08 -2.54 1.52
C PHE A 85 -4.86 -3.10 2.26
N LEU A 86 -3.81 -2.29 2.46
CA LEU A 86 -2.60 -2.73 3.15
C LEU A 86 -2.86 -3.07 4.63
N ASP A 87 -3.83 -2.41 5.28
CA ASP A 87 -4.22 -2.74 6.65
C ASP A 87 -4.91 -4.10 6.73
N GLU A 88 -5.89 -4.35 5.87
CA GLU A 88 -6.59 -5.65 5.81
C GLU A 88 -5.66 -6.78 5.37
N LEU A 89 -4.75 -6.51 4.42
CA LEU A 89 -3.73 -7.46 4.02
C LEU A 89 -2.82 -7.82 5.21
N ARG A 90 -2.39 -6.82 5.98
CA ARG A 90 -1.57 -7.04 7.18
C ARG A 90 -2.29 -7.87 8.22
N GLU A 91 -3.58 -7.63 8.44
CA GLU A 91 -4.41 -8.45 9.33
C GLU A 91 -4.48 -9.89 8.85
N ARG A 92 -4.72 -10.11 7.55
CA ARG A 92 -4.83 -11.44 6.95
C ARG A 92 -3.52 -12.22 6.97
N MET A 93 -2.40 -11.57 6.70
CA MET A 93 -1.06 -12.19 6.75
C MET A 93 -0.58 -12.43 8.19
N GLY A 94 -1.05 -11.60 9.12
CA GLY A 94 -0.50 -11.48 10.47
C GLY A 94 0.76 -10.61 10.51
N TYR A 95 0.92 -9.88 11.63
CA TYR A 95 1.96 -8.86 11.78
C TYR A 95 3.39 -9.34 11.45
N GLY A 96 3.77 -10.54 11.92
CA GLY A 96 5.10 -11.10 11.69
C GLY A 96 5.38 -11.37 10.21
N ASN A 97 4.42 -11.95 9.50
CA ASN A 97 4.55 -12.24 8.07
C ASN A 97 4.51 -10.96 7.24
N PHE A 98 3.68 -9.99 7.60
CA PHE A 98 3.65 -8.70 6.91
C PHE A 98 4.96 -7.92 7.08
N SER A 99 5.54 -7.92 8.29
CA SER A 99 6.86 -7.33 8.52
C SER A 99 7.96 -8.03 7.72
N LYS A 100 7.91 -9.37 7.64
CA LYS A 100 8.81 -10.15 6.78
C LYS A 100 8.61 -9.79 5.32
N PHE A 101 7.36 -9.73 4.85
CA PHE A 101 6.99 -9.35 3.50
C PHE A 101 7.58 -8.00 3.08
N LEU A 102 7.42 -6.94 3.87
CA LEU A 102 7.99 -5.63 3.54
C LEU A 102 9.53 -5.65 3.45
N LYS A 103 10.20 -6.40 4.34
CA LYS A 103 11.67 -6.53 4.31
C LYS A 103 12.15 -7.30 3.10
N GLU A 104 11.47 -8.39 2.77
CA GLU A 104 11.77 -9.21 1.58
C GLU A 104 11.46 -8.44 0.30
N TYR A 105 10.37 -7.67 0.25
CA TYR A 105 10.04 -6.79 -0.87
C TYR A 105 11.14 -5.76 -1.10
N ALA A 106 11.53 -5.04 -0.04
CA ALA A 106 12.62 -4.06 -0.09
C ALA A 106 13.97 -4.67 -0.50
N THR A 107 14.27 -5.89 -0.04
CA THR A 107 15.56 -6.55 -0.33
C THR A 107 15.60 -7.14 -1.73
N ARG A 108 14.54 -7.83 -2.14
CA ARG A 108 14.46 -8.57 -3.39
C ARG A 108 14.42 -7.65 -4.60
N TYR A 109 13.71 -6.54 -4.49
CA TYR A 109 13.52 -5.59 -5.59
C TYR A 109 14.39 -4.32 -5.46
N ALA A 110 15.38 -4.33 -4.55
CA ALA A 110 16.32 -3.23 -4.38
C ALA A 110 17.06 -2.91 -5.68
N TYR A 111 17.16 -1.62 -6.00
CA TYR A 111 17.76 -1.06 -7.21
C TYR A 111 17.10 -1.53 -8.52
N GLY A 112 15.89 -2.10 -8.43
CA GLY A 112 15.13 -2.63 -9.54
C GLY A 112 13.73 -2.03 -9.63
N TYR A 113 12.88 -2.72 -10.40
CA TYR A 113 11.46 -2.40 -10.55
C TYR A 113 10.63 -3.58 -10.06
N ALA A 114 9.60 -3.31 -9.28
CA ALA A 114 8.58 -4.26 -8.88
C ALA A 114 7.24 -3.90 -9.52
N THR A 115 6.49 -4.92 -9.91
CA THR A 115 5.13 -4.81 -10.45
C THR A 115 4.09 -5.26 -9.43
N ALA A 116 2.80 -5.05 -9.72
CA ALA A 116 1.74 -5.62 -8.88
C ALA A 116 1.81 -7.15 -8.85
N TYR A 117 2.14 -7.80 -9.97
CA TYR A 117 2.34 -9.26 -10.04
C TYR A 117 3.45 -9.73 -9.07
N ASP A 118 4.56 -9.00 -9.03
CA ASP A 118 5.69 -9.28 -8.13
C ASP A 118 5.31 -9.11 -6.65
N PHE A 119 4.49 -8.09 -6.35
CA PHE A 119 3.98 -7.84 -5.00
C PHE A 119 3.11 -9.01 -4.52
N PHE A 120 2.11 -9.42 -5.32
CA PHE A 120 1.18 -10.48 -4.93
C PHE A 120 1.81 -11.87 -4.97
N ASN A 121 2.76 -12.13 -5.86
CA ASN A 121 3.56 -13.36 -5.81
C ASN A 121 4.37 -13.45 -4.53
N LEU A 122 5.07 -12.37 -4.14
CA LEU A 122 5.83 -12.37 -2.90
C LEU A 122 4.91 -12.55 -1.69
N GLN A 123 3.72 -11.94 -1.69
CA GLN A 123 2.74 -12.14 -0.63
C GLN A 123 2.40 -13.63 -0.47
N ARG A 124 2.09 -14.33 -1.58
CA ARG A 124 1.79 -15.77 -1.60
C ARG A 124 2.97 -16.63 -1.15
N GLU A 125 4.19 -16.29 -1.55
CA GLU A 125 5.41 -16.97 -1.12
C GLU A 125 5.65 -16.85 0.40
N ILE A 126 5.36 -15.68 0.98
CA ILE A 126 5.56 -15.45 2.41
C ILE A 126 4.49 -16.17 3.23
N VAL A 127 3.23 -16.05 2.83
CA VAL A 127 2.11 -16.76 3.45
C VAL A 127 0.95 -16.86 2.46
N ASP A 128 0.55 -18.10 2.15
CA ASP A 128 -0.55 -18.39 1.23
C ASP A 128 -1.91 -18.30 1.95
N VAL A 129 -2.35 -17.06 2.19
CA VAL A 129 -3.69 -16.73 2.71
C VAL A 129 -4.59 -16.26 1.58
N ASN A 130 -5.85 -16.68 1.61
CA ASN A 130 -6.82 -16.21 0.64
C ASN A 130 -7.09 -14.70 0.84
N ILE A 131 -6.87 -13.93 -0.23
CA ILE A 131 -7.12 -12.48 -0.31
C ILE A 131 -8.03 -12.12 -1.50
N SER A 132 -8.75 -13.09 -2.06
CA SER A 132 -9.64 -12.88 -3.22
C SER A 132 -10.73 -11.84 -2.90
N ASP A 133 -11.17 -11.79 -1.64
CA ASP A 133 -12.10 -10.78 -1.15
C ASP A 133 -11.52 -9.36 -1.18
N LEU A 134 -10.21 -9.22 -0.94
CA LEU A 134 -9.54 -7.92 -1.02
C LEU A 134 -9.45 -7.43 -2.47
N PHE A 135 -9.17 -8.30 -3.44
CA PHE A 135 -9.19 -7.92 -4.86
C PHE A 135 -10.56 -7.41 -5.28
N ASN A 136 -11.63 -8.14 -4.95
CA ASN A 136 -13.00 -7.74 -5.26
C ASN A 136 -13.39 -6.39 -4.64
N THR A 137 -12.80 -6.05 -3.50
CA THR A 137 -13.10 -4.82 -2.76
C THR A 137 -12.29 -3.63 -3.27
N TYR A 138 -11.00 -3.83 -3.55
CA TYR A 138 -10.03 -2.76 -3.70
C TYR A 138 -9.49 -2.58 -5.13
N PHE A 139 -9.57 -3.58 -6.01
CA PHE A 139 -8.91 -3.57 -7.32
C PHE A 139 -9.90 -3.77 -8.47
N LEU A 140 -9.58 -3.21 -9.64
CA LEU A 140 -10.26 -3.54 -10.90
C LEU A 140 -9.70 -4.80 -11.55
N SER A 141 -8.40 -5.03 -11.37
CA SER A 141 -7.64 -6.10 -12.02
C SER A 141 -7.40 -7.29 -11.08
N GLU A 142 -7.14 -8.46 -11.67
CA GLU A 142 -6.71 -9.67 -10.96
C GLU A 142 -5.20 -9.92 -11.19
N TYR A 143 -4.50 -10.49 -10.20
CA TYR A 143 -3.03 -10.65 -10.19
C TYR A 143 -2.53 -11.98 -9.57
#